data_AF-A0AAU4IF35-F1
#
_entry.id   AF-A0AAU4IF35-F1
#
_cell.length_a   1.000
_cell.length_b   1.000
_cell.length_c   1.000
_cell.angle_alpha   90.00
_cell.angle_beta   90.00
_cell.angle_gamma   90.00
#
_symmetry.space_group_name_H-M   'P 1'
#
loop_
_entity.id
_entity.type
_entity.pdbx_description
1 polymer ?
#
loop_
_entity_poly.entity_id
_entity_poly.type
_entity_poly.pdbx_seq_one_letter_code
_entity_poly.pdbx_strand_id
1 'polypeptide(L)'
;MTDVTAGAGTEPSGPEQWGPQESGPQEWGPVEALEEHAGPEERIHWLQRSMAGLAALLMAALTAVCATSPLGMVLLLPLVAIASTLFVRERDAFRTLCITVGGLGFLIGILLATFGFLPVLPSAIVLLLAAWADPRRSTVCASVCAAVSVLVAAVALTAAGSLAYNAWLRPSYAYSVDVEGRLYTQDGLHEGELWEYGVTGIYETGLDTGTRLKVTYDESLTGPERAALRAFLEDIPGAGPLQDCGRGDCD
;
A
#
# COMPACT_ATOMS: atom_id res chain seq x y z
N MET A 1 19.42 51.05 34.39
CA MET A 1 20.42 49.97 34.53
C MET A 1 20.57 49.35 33.16
N THR A 2 21.48 49.93 32.37
CA THR A 2 22.79 49.35 31.95
C THR A 2 22.58 48.40 30.76
N ASP A 3 23.27 48.51 29.64
CA ASP A 3 24.26 49.47 29.18
C ASP A 3 24.39 49.31 27.66
N VAL A 4 24.86 50.37 27.01
CA VAL A 4 25.25 50.43 25.61
C VAL A 4 26.55 49.65 25.44
N THR A 5 26.73 48.90 24.35
CA THR A 5 28.07 48.72 23.75
C THR A 5 27.96 48.37 22.28
N ALA A 6 28.10 49.44 21.48
CA ALA A 6 28.51 49.38 20.09
C ALA A 6 29.97 48.93 20.03
N GLY A 7 30.27 48.02 19.10
CA GLY A 7 31.64 47.60 18.78
C GLY A 7 31.82 47.57 17.27
N ALA A 8 31.94 48.75 16.67
CA ALA A 8 32.36 48.92 15.29
C ALA A 8 33.88 48.87 15.23
N GLY A 9 34.43 47.77 14.72
CA GLY A 9 35.85 47.64 14.38
C GLY A 9 35.98 47.52 12.86
N THR A 10 36.22 48.65 12.18
CA THR A 10 36.63 48.68 10.77
C THR A 10 38.16 48.64 10.73
N GLU A 11 38.72 47.50 10.34
CA GLU A 11 40.13 47.40 9.97
C GLU A 11 40.36 48.00 8.56
N PRO A 12 41.44 48.74 8.35
CA PRO A 12 41.76 49.35 7.07
C PRO A 12 42.32 48.31 6.09
N SER A 13 41.63 48.15 4.97
CA SER A 13 42.04 47.40 3.79
C SER A 13 43.35 47.97 3.24
N GLY A 14 44.44 47.23 3.38
CA GLY A 14 45.67 47.50 2.64
C GLY A 14 45.47 47.20 1.15
N PRO A 15 46.13 47.95 0.23
CA PRO A 15 46.08 47.63 -1.18
C PRO A 15 46.86 46.34 -1.43
N GLU A 16 46.13 45.24 -1.65
CA GLU A 16 46.69 44.00 -2.17
C GLU A 16 47.30 44.26 -3.55
N GLN A 17 48.60 44.05 -3.62
CA GLN A 17 49.42 44.23 -4.80
C GLN A 17 49.18 43.02 -5.73
N TRP A 18 48.26 43.17 -6.67
CA TRP A 18 48.02 42.20 -7.73
C TRP A 18 49.18 42.22 -8.73
N GLY A 19 50.16 41.36 -8.50
CA GLY A 19 51.12 40.98 -9.53
C GLY A 19 50.41 40.18 -10.64
N PRO A 20 50.86 40.27 -11.90
CA PRO A 20 50.33 39.44 -12.97
C PRO A 20 50.65 37.97 -12.64
N GLN A 21 49.63 37.25 -12.19
CA GLN A 21 49.70 35.82 -11.98
C GLN A 21 49.73 35.18 -13.37
N GLU A 22 50.92 34.77 -13.82
CA GLU A 22 51.11 34.01 -15.05
C GLU A 22 50.28 32.74 -14.95
N SER A 23 49.11 32.76 -15.60
CA SER A 23 48.28 31.60 -15.87
C SER A 23 48.99 30.73 -16.89
N GLY A 24 49.97 29.95 -16.40
CA GLY A 24 50.46 28.80 -17.13
C GLY A 24 49.27 27.90 -17.52
N PRO A 25 49.34 27.22 -18.68
CA PRO A 25 48.26 26.36 -19.14
C PRO A 25 47.96 25.34 -18.05
N GLN A 26 46.77 25.47 -17.43
CA GLN A 26 46.21 24.47 -16.55
C GLN A 26 46.04 23.22 -17.40
N GLU A 27 47.01 22.33 -17.26
CA GLU A 27 46.96 20.98 -17.79
C GLU A 27 45.77 20.31 -17.10
N TRP A 28 44.64 20.28 -17.81
CA TRP A 28 43.47 19.50 -17.40
C TRP A 28 43.88 18.04 -17.43
N GLY A 29 44.47 17.58 -16.32
CA GLY A 29 44.65 16.16 -16.04
C GLY A 29 43.31 15.45 -16.26
N PRO A 30 43.34 14.18 -16.68
CA PRO A 30 42.15 13.45 -17.07
C PRO A 30 41.05 13.60 -16.02
N VAL A 31 39.85 13.95 -16.48
CA VAL A 31 38.62 14.23 -15.69
C VAL A 31 38.16 12.98 -14.88
N GLU A 32 38.95 11.92 -14.85
CA GLU A 32 38.71 10.65 -14.19
C GLU A 32 38.90 10.70 -12.66
N ALA A 33 39.47 11.78 -12.10
CA ALA A 33 39.78 11.88 -10.67
C ALA A 33 38.63 12.39 -9.76
N LEU A 34 37.47 12.79 -10.31
CA LEU A 34 36.35 13.29 -9.48
C LEU A 34 35.37 12.19 -9.02
N GLU A 35 35.50 10.96 -9.49
CA GLU A 35 34.66 9.84 -9.01
C GLU A 35 35.27 9.05 -7.84
N GLU A 36 36.53 9.31 -7.46
CA GLU A 36 37.28 8.47 -6.51
C GLU A 36 37.18 8.92 -5.03
N HIS A 37 36.52 10.04 -4.73
CA HIS A 37 36.45 10.55 -3.33
C HIS A 37 35.09 10.37 -2.64
N ALA A 38 34.08 9.81 -3.32
CA ALA A 38 32.92 9.24 -2.61
C ALA A 38 33.32 7.87 -2.08
N GLY A 39 34.05 7.86 -0.97
CA GLY A 39 34.56 6.66 -0.34
C GLY A 39 33.48 5.58 -0.21
N PRO A 40 33.83 4.28 -0.31
CA PRO A 40 32.88 3.17 -0.21
C PRO A 40 32.07 3.16 1.10
N GLU A 41 32.42 4.01 2.07
CA GLU A 41 31.80 4.10 3.38
C GLU A 41 30.47 4.89 3.44
N GLU A 42 30.10 5.71 2.45
CA GLU A 42 28.84 6.50 2.53
C GLU A 42 27.66 5.93 1.76
N ARG A 43 27.87 4.94 0.88
CA ARG A 43 26.79 4.39 0.06
C ARG A 43 25.93 3.41 0.86
N ILE A 44 24.60 3.63 0.82
CA ILE A 44 23.59 2.71 1.40
C ILE A 44 23.83 1.29 0.87
N HIS A 45 23.86 0.33 1.79
CA HIS A 45 24.05 -1.07 1.41
C HIS A 45 22.88 -1.55 0.56
N TRP A 46 23.15 -2.32 -0.50
CA TRP A 46 22.13 -2.82 -1.43
C TRP A 46 20.98 -3.56 -0.71
N LEU A 47 21.29 -4.23 0.41
CA LEU A 47 20.31 -4.91 1.26
C LEU A 47 19.28 -3.96 1.89
N GLN A 48 19.70 -2.78 2.36
CA GLN A 48 18.78 -1.79 2.93
C GLN A 48 17.84 -1.25 1.85
N ARG A 49 18.38 -1.00 0.64
CA ARG A 49 17.57 -0.59 -0.51
C ARG A 49 16.59 -1.65 -0.97
N SER A 50 16.98 -2.93 -0.99
CA SER A 50 16.08 -4.00 -1.38
C SER A 50 14.92 -4.17 -0.39
N MET A 51 15.16 -3.99 0.91
CA MET A 51 14.11 -4.01 1.93
C MET A 51 13.16 -2.82 1.82
N ALA A 52 13.66 -1.61 1.61
CA ALA A 52 12.82 -0.44 1.31
C ALA A 52 12.00 -0.65 0.02
N GLY A 53 12.60 -1.26 -1.00
CA GLY A 53 11.92 -1.61 -2.25
C GLY A 53 10.81 -2.63 -2.03
N LEU A 54 11.04 -3.63 -1.19
CA LEU A 54 10.04 -4.62 -0.79
C LEU A 54 8.87 -3.96 -0.04
N ALA A 55 9.15 -3.06 0.90
CA ALA A 55 8.11 -2.28 1.60
C ALA A 55 7.27 -1.45 0.62
N ALA A 56 7.92 -0.79 -0.36
CA ALA A 56 7.23 -0.02 -1.39
C ALA A 56 6.35 -0.90 -2.29
N LEU A 57 6.84 -2.09 -2.68
CA LEU A 57 6.09 -3.05 -3.49
C LEU A 57 4.86 -3.59 -2.76
N LEU A 58 5.00 -3.94 -1.47
CA LEU A 58 3.87 -4.37 -0.64
C LEU A 58 2.80 -3.28 -0.57
N MET A 59 3.22 -2.03 -0.35
CA MET A 59 2.31 -0.89 -0.29
C MET A 59 1.65 -0.64 -1.65
N ALA A 60 2.40 -0.74 -2.75
CA ALA A 60 1.87 -0.54 -4.10
C ALA A 60 0.83 -1.62 -4.46
N ALA A 61 1.08 -2.89 -4.12
CA ALA A 61 0.13 -3.97 -4.33
C ALA A 61 -1.17 -3.73 -3.57
N LEU A 62 -1.08 -3.28 -2.31
CA LEU A 62 -2.25 -2.91 -1.53
C LEU A 62 -3.02 -1.73 -2.15
N THR A 63 -2.31 -0.66 -2.52
CA THR A 63 -2.93 0.51 -3.16
C THR A 63 -3.63 0.14 -4.46
N ALA A 64 -3.07 -0.79 -5.24
CA ALA A 64 -3.69 -1.30 -6.47
C ALA A 64 -5.00 -2.05 -6.19
N VAL A 65 -5.03 -2.92 -5.17
CA VAL A 65 -6.26 -3.62 -4.74
C VAL A 65 -7.33 -2.64 -4.27
N CYS A 66 -6.93 -1.50 -3.68
CA CYS A 66 -7.86 -0.49 -3.21
C CYS A 66 -8.14 0.64 -4.23
N ALA A 67 -7.59 0.58 -5.45
CA ALA A 67 -7.55 1.72 -6.37
C ALA A 67 -8.94 2.25 -6.78
N THR A 68 -9.97 1.39 -6.78
CA THR A 68 -11.36 1.76 -7.10
C THR A 68 -12.13 2.33 -5.91
N SER A 69 -11.55 2.30 -4.70
CA SER A 69 -12.17 2.80 -3.48
C SER A 69 -11.55 4.13 -3.04
N PRO A 70 -12.28 4.96 -2.26
CA PRO A 70 -11.71 6.17 -1.66
C PRO A 70 -10.44 5.91 -0.83
N LEU A 71 -10.32 4.69 -0.28
CA LEU A 71 -9.14 4.26 0.47
C LEU A 71 -7.90 4.17 -0.41
N GLY A 72 -8.02 3.77 -1.68
CA GLY A 72 -6.90 3.75 -2.62
C GLY A 72 -6.23 5.12 -2.74
N MET A 73 -7.03 6.19 -2.79
CA MET A 73 -6.52 7.56 -2.82
C MET A 73 -5.78 7.93 -1.53
N VAL A 74 -6.31 7.53 -0.37
CA VAL A 74 -5.66 7.77 0.93
C VAL A 74 -4.32 7.03 1.03
N LEU A 75 -4.22 5.84 0.44
CA LEU A 75 -3.02 4.99 0.45
C LEU A 75 -1.92 5.47 -0.53
N LEU A 76 -2.19 6.44 -1.41
CA LEU A 76 -1.16 7.03 -2.27
C LEU A 76 -0.12 7.83 -1.48
N LEU A 77 -0.55 8.58 -0.46
CA LEU A 77 0.36 9.37 0.39
C LEU A 77 1.41 8.50 1.09
N PRO A 78 1.06 7.43 1.84
CA PRO A 78 2.05 6.55 2.45
C PRO A 78 2.89 5.81 1.40
N LEU A 79 2.33 5.46 0.23
CA LEU A 79 3.11 4.87 -0.86
C LEU A 79 4.21 5.82 -1.34
N VAL A 80 3.89 7.10 -1.58
CA VAL A 80 4.88 8.12 -1.97
C VAL A 80 5.91 8.33 -0.86
N ALA A 81 5.49 8.38 0.40
CA ALA A 81 6.39 8.52 1.55
C ALA A 81 7.37 7.34 1.64
N ILE A 82 6.89 6.10 1.49
CA ILE A 82 7.75 4.90 1.48
C ILE A 82 8.66 4.91 0.26
N ALA A 83 8.14 5.22 -0.94
CA ALA A 83 8.93 5.27 -2.17
C ALA A 83 10.03 6.34 -2.12
N SER A 84 9.81 7.45 -1.41
CA SER A 84 10.82 8.51 -1.23
C SER A 84 12.12 8.01 -0.58
N THR A 85 12.04 6.96 0.27
CA THR A 85 13.20 6.34 0.92
C THR A 85 14.21 5.77 -0.10
N LEU A 86 13.75 5.37 -1.29
CA LEU A 86 14.59 4.77 -2.34
C LEU A 86 15.53 5.78 -3.01
N PHE A 87 15.19 7.07 -2.94
CA PHE A 87 15.94 8.14 -3.60
C PHE A 87 16.99 8.78 -2.67
N VAL A 88 16.95 8.48 -1.37
CA VAL A 88 17.94 8.97 -0.41
C VAL A 88 19.28 8.29 -0.66
N ARG A 89 20.37 9.07 -0.68
CA ARG A 89 21.75 8.55 -0.86
C ARG A 89 22.52 8.43 0.44
N GLU A 90 22.26 9.33 1.38
CA GLU A 90 22.93 9.39 2.68
C GLU A 90 22.36 8.37 3.66
N ARG A 91 23.23 7.63 4.34
CA ARG A 91 22.86 6.55 5.27
C ARG A 91 22.08 7.05 6.48
N ASP A 92 22.51 8.14 7.11
CA ASP A 92 21.85 8.65 8.31
C ASP A 92 20.49 9.26 7.99
N ALA A 93 20.38 9.95 6.84
CA ALA A 93 19.11 10.41 6.31
C ALA A 93 18.17 9.23 6.01
N PHE A 94 18.66 8.18 5.34
CA PHE A 94 17.88 6.98 5.03
C PHE A 94 17.35 6.30 6.30
N ARG A 95 18.21 6.12 7.30
CA ARG A 95 17.84 5.50 8.57
C ARG A 95 16.80 6.33 9.31
N THR A 96 16.99 7.64 9.39
CA THR A 96 16.03 8.55 10.02
C THR A 96 14.69 8.49 9.31
N LEU A 97 14.69 8.53 7.97
CA LEU A 97 13.48 8.49 7.17
C LEU A 97 12.75 7.14 7.28
N CYS A 98 13.47 6.02 7.32
CA CYS A 98 12.87 4.70 7.57
C CYS A 98 12.22 4.61 8.96
N ILE A 99 12.86 5.17 10.00
CA ILE A 99 12.30 5.17 11.36
C ILE A 99 11.08 6.09 11.44
N THR A 100 11.12 7.29 10.86
CA THR A 100 10.02 8.24 10.93
C THR A 100 8.83 7.78 10.08
N VAL A 101 9.05 7.43 8.82
CA VAL A 101 7.99 6.94 7.92
C VAL A 101 7.48 5.59 8.37
N GLY A 102 8.37 4.66 8.75
CA GLY A 102 7.98 3.35 9.27
C GLY A 102 7.23 3.44 10.60
N GLY A 103 7.67 4.30 11.52
CA GLY A 103 7.01 4.52 12.80
C GLY A 103 5.63 5.17 12.65
N LEU A 104 5.53 6.22 11.83
CA LEU A 104 4.25 6.87 11.53
C LEU A 104 3.29 5.90 10.82
N GLY A 105 3.80 5.19 9.80
CA GLY A 105 3.04 4.16 9.08
C GLY A 105 2.58 3.02 9.99
N PHE A 106 3.36 2.65 11.00
CA PHE A 106 3.00 1.64 11.98
C PHE A 106 1.85 2.14 12.90
N LEU A 107 1.93 3.37 13.40
CA LEU A 107 0.85 3.97 14.21
C LEU A 107 -0.44 4.10 13.41
N ILE A 108 -0.36 4.60 12.17
CA ILE A 108 -1.51 4.67 11.25
C ILE A 108 -2.02 3.26 10.97
N GLY A 109 -1.14 2.29 10.75
CA GLY A 109 -1.49 0.89 10.51
C GLY A 109 -2.25 0.26 11.68
N ILE A 110 -1.88 0.56 12.93
CA ILE A 110 -2.62 0.11 14.12
C ILE A 110 -4.03 0.70 14.13
N LEU A 111 -4.16 2.01 13.87
CA LEU A 111 -5.46 2.66 13.79
C LEU A 111 -6.30 2.08 12.64
N LEU A 112 -5.71 1.85 11.48
CA LEU A 112 -6.36 1.26 10.32
C LEU A 112 -6.75 -0.21 10.55
N ALA A 113 -5.98 -0.95 11.34
CA ALA A 113 -6.31 -2.33 11.70
C ALA A 113 -7.62 -2.43 12.49
N THR A 114 -8.02 -1.41 13.27
CA THR A 114 -9.33 -1.39 13.94
C THR A 114 -10.49 -1.28 12.95
N PHE A 115 -10.22 -0.87 11.71
CA PHE A 115 -11.18 -0.80 10.61
C PHE A 115 -11.00 -1.96 9.60
N GLY A 116 -10.22 -2.99 9.94
CA GLY A 116 -9.97 -4.16 9.08
C GLY A 116 -8.82 -4.00 8.07
N PHE A 117 -8.11 -2.87 8.08
CA PHE A 117 -7.00 -2.58 7.16
C PHE A 117 -5.64 -3.00 7.72
N LEU A 118 -5.51 -4.30 8.00
CA LEU A 118 -4.25 -4.95 8.41
C LEU A 118 -3.05 -4.83 7.44
N PRO A 119 -3.20 -4.74 6.10
CA PRO A 119 -2.05 -4.87 5.19
C PRO A 119 -1.09 -3.66 5.14
N VAL A 120 -1.39 -2.56 5.85
CA VAL A 120 -0.44 -1.43 6.01
C VAL A 120 0.68 -1.76 7.01
N LEU A 121 0.41 -2.62 7.99
CA LEU A 121 1.39 -2.96 9.03
C LEU A 121 2.64 -3.68 8.49
N PRO A 122 2.54 -4.67 7.58
CA PRO A 122 3.70 -5.34 7.00
C PRO A 122 4.71 -4.39 6.34
N SER A 123 4.24 -3.42 5.55
CA SER A 123 5.15 -2.48 4.87
C SER A 123 5.88 -1.57 5.88
N ALA A 124 5.17 -1.09 6.90
CA ALA A 124 5.75 -0.31 7.99
C ALA A 124 6.80 -1.13 8.78
N ILE A 125 6.50 -2.39 9.11
CA ILE A 125 7.43 -3.29 9.81
C ILE A 125 8.68 -3.54 8.97
N VAL A 126 8.55 -3.84 7.68
CA VAL A 126 9.70 -4.05 6.78
C VAL A 126 10.55 -2.79 6.69
N LEU A 127 9.94 -1.60 6.63
CA LEU A 127 10.68 -0.34 6.58
C LEU A 127 11.42 -0.04 7.90
N LEU A 128 10.79 -0.33 9.05
CA LEU A 128 11.46 -0.24 10.35
C LEU A 128 12.64 -1.20 10.44
N LEU A 129 12.50 -2.43 9.95
CA LEU A 129 13.60 -3.41 9.90
C LEU A 129 14.73 -2.97 8.96
N ALA A 130 14.42 -2.29 7.86
CA ALA A 130 15.41 -1.77 6.92
C ALA A 130 16.37 -0.77 7.59
N ALA A 131 15.89 0.01 8.57
CA ALA A 131 16.71 0.92 9.35
C ALA A 131 17.81 0.22 10.19
N TRP A 132 17.65 -1.07 10.49
CA TRP A 132 18.56 -1.88 11.29
C TRP A 132 19.33 -2.93 10.49
N ALA A 133 19.00 -3.12 9.21
CA ALA A 133 19.59 -4.13 8.34
C ALA A 133 21.00 -3.77 7.81
N ASP A 134 21.82 -3.15 8.67
CA ASP A 134 23.14 -2.68 8.31
C ASP A 134 24.24 -3.71 8.63
N PRO A 135 24.85 -4.35 7.62
CA PRO A 135 25.83 -5.41 7.84
C PRO A 135 27.12 -4.91 8.49
N ARG A 136 27.42 -3.60 8.41
CA ARG A 136 28.64 -3.03 8.99
C ARG A 136 28.58 -2.94 10.50
N ARG A 137 27.37 -2.86 11.07
CA ARG A 137 27.17 -2.80 12.52
C ARG A 137 27.11 -4.20 13.12
N SER A 138 26.42 -5.12 12.45
CA SER A 138 26.35 -6.54 12.80
C SER A 138 25.82 -7.33 11.61
N THR A 139 26.63 -8.24 11.08
CA THR A 139 26.25 -9.15 9.99
C THR A 139 25.09 -10.06 10.40
N VAL A 140 25.11 -10.53 11.65
CA VAL A 140 24.05 -11.38 12.22
C VAL A 140 22.73 -10.61 12.29
N CYS A 141 22.73 -9.39 12.82
CA CYS A 141 21.52 -8.57 12.92
C CYS A 141 20.94 -8.28 11.52
N ALA A 142 21.80 -7.90 10.56
CA ALA A 142 21.36 -7.64 9.20
C ALA A 142 20.73 -8.87 8.53
N SER A 143 21.33 -10.05 8.74
CA SER A 143 20.79 -11.32 8.22
C SER A 143 19.44 -11.66 8.85
N VAL A 144 19.30 -11.50 10.17
CA VAL A 144 18.02 -11.74 10.88
C VAL A 144 16.95 -10.76 10.42
N CYS A 145 17.25 -9.46 10.33
CA CYS A 145 16.31 -8.45 9.82
C CYS A 145 15.84 -8.76 8.40
N ALA A 146 16.76 -9.13 7.50
CA ALA A 146 16.42 -9.51 6.14
C ALA A 146 15.52 -10.74 6.10
N ALA A 147 15.85 -11.80 6.85
CA ALA A 147 15.05 -13.02 6.93
C ALA A 147 13.63 -12.75 7.46
N VAL A 148 13.51 -11.95 8.53
CA VAL A 148 12.22 -11.56 9.11
C VAL A 148 11.41 -10.74 8.11
N SER A 149 12.02 -9.81 7.39
CA SER A 149 11.30 -9.00 6.39
C SER A 149 10.79 -9.82 5.20
N VAL A 150 11.58 -10.78 4.72
CA VAL A 150 11.12 -11.72 3.68
C VAL A 150 9.94 -12.54 4.19
N LEU A 151 10.00 -13.05 5.43
CA LEU A 151 8.91 -13.81 6.03
C LEU A 151 7.63 -12.97 6.17
N VAL A 152 7.75 -11.75 6.72
CA VAL A 152 6.62 -10.80 6.86
C VAL A 152 6.00 -10.48 5.51
N ALA A 153 6.82 -10.21 4.50
CA ALA A 153 6.35 -9.93 3.15
C ALA A 153 5.65 -11.13 2.52
N ALA A 154 6.20 -12.35 2.67
CA ALA A 154 5.60 -13.56 2.15
C ALA A 154 4.22 -13.83 2.77
N VAL A 155 4.09 -13.70 4.10
CA VAL A 155 2.80 -13.85 4.80
C VAL A 155 1.80 -12.79 4.34
N ALA A 156 2.24 -11.53 4.26
CA ALA A 156 1.38 -10.43 3.82
C ALA A 156 0.89 -10.61 2.37
N LEU A 157 1.78 -10.98 1.45
CA LEU A 157 1.42 -11.25 0.05
C LEU A 157 0.50 -12.45 -0.09
N THR A 158 0.70 -13.50 0.71
CA THR A 158 -0.18 -14.67 0.70
C THR A 158 -1.59 -14.30 1.18
N ALA A 159 -1.69 -13.55 2.28
CA ALA A 159 -2.96 -13.06 2.79
C ALA A 159 -3.65 -12.10 1.81
N ALA A 160 -2.91 -11.13 1.26
CA ALA A 160 -3.41 -10.20 0.27
C ALA A 160 -3.85 -10.90 -1.02
N GLY A 161 -3.08 -11.89 -1.48
CA GLY A 161 -3.41 -12.72 -2.64
C GLY A 161 -4.67 -13.54 -2.40
N SER A 162 -4.84 -14.11 -1.21
CA SER A 162 -6.08 -14.82 -0.84
C SER A 162 -7.28 -13.89 -0.78
N LEU A 163 -7.13 -12.67 -0.24
CA LEU A 163 -8.20 -11.67 -0.20
C LEU A 163 -8.55 -11.17 -1.60
N ALA A 164 -7.56 -10.80 -2.40
CA ALA A 164 -7.74 -10.40 -3.79
C ALA A 164 -8.36 -11.55 -4.60
N TYR A 165 -7.92 -12.79 -4.37
CA TYR A 165 -8.53 -13.94 -5.00
C TYR A 165 -10.00 -14.05 -4.61
N ASN A 166 -10.36 -14.02 -3.34
CA ASN A 166 -11.75 -14.14 -2.91
C ASN A 166 -12.63 -12.98 -3.37
N ALA A 167 -12.12 -11.74 -3.32
CA ALA A 167 -12.91 -10.56 -3.67
C ALA A 167 -12.98 -10.30 -5.18
N TRP A 168 -11.97 -10.71 -5.96
CA TRP A 168 -11.87 -10.35 -7.37
C TRP A 168 -11.86 -11.57 -8.29
N LEU A 169 -11.20 -12.67 -7.90
CA LEU A 169 -10.92 -13.82 -8.77
C LEU A 169 -11.76 -15.06 -8.52
N ARG A 170 -12.40 -15.22 -7.36
CA ARG A 170 -13.27 -16.35 -7.08
C ARG A 170 -14.45 -16.25 -8.06
N PRO A 171 -14.72 -17.29 -8.87
CA PRO A 171 -15.87 -17.29 -9.76
C PRO A 171 -17.12 -17.26 -8.88
N SER A 172 -17.72 -16.09 -8.71
CA SER A 172 -19.06 -15.98 -8.16
C SER A 172 -20.02 -16.20 -9.31
N TYR A 173 -20.65 -17.37 -9.33
CA TYR A 173 -21.90 -17.52 -10.08
C TYR A 173 -22.93 -16.63 -9.41
N ALA A 174 -23.62 -15.82 -10.21
CA ALA A 174 -24.55 -14.83 -9.69
C ALA A 174 -25.89 -14.96 -10.40
N TYR A 175 -26.96 -15.01 -9.61
CA TYR A 175 -28.29 -14.72 -10.11
C TYR A 175 -28.59 -13.25 -9.89
N SER A 176 -29.14 -12.58 -10.92
CA SER A 176 -29.70 -11.24 -10.78
C SER A 176 -31.20 -11.28 -11.01
N VAL A 177 -31.94 -10.69 -10.09
CA VAL A 177 -33.39 -10.54 -10.19
C VAL A 177 -33.78 -9.12 -9.82
N ASP A 178 -34.56 -8.47 -10.69
CA ASP A 178 -35.14 -7.17 -10.42
C ASP A 178 -36.45 -7.40 -9.67
N VAL A 179 -36.57 -6.86 -8.45
CA VAL A 179 -37.76 -6.97 -7.59
C VAL A 179 -38.50 -5.65 -7.62
N GLU A 180 -39.79 -5.67 -7.95
CA GLU A 180 -40.64 -4.49 -7.94
C GLU A 180 -40.78 -3.90 -6.53
N GLY A 181 -40.67 -2.58 -6.45
CA GLY A 181 -40.66 -1.89 -5.18
C GLY A 181 -39.31 -1.95 -4.48
N ARG A 182 -39.22 -1.18 -3.40
CA ARG A 182 -37.99 -1.14 -2.62
C ARG A 182 -38.06 -2.22 -1.54
N LEU A 183 -37.08 -3.10 -1.48
CA LEU A 183 -36.87 -4.06 -0.39
C LEU A 183 -36.45 -3.29 0.89
N TYR A 184 -37.31 -2.42 1.42
CA TYR A 184 -36.96 -1.45 2.47
C TYR A 184 -37.11 -1.96 3.89
N THR A 185 -37.16 -3.27 4.12
CA THR A 185 -37.30 -3.76 5.48
C THR A 185 -36.05 -4.50 5.92
N GLN A 186 -35.57 -4.04 7.07
CA GLN A 186 -34.61 -4.72 7.94
C GLN A 186 -35.02 -6.18 8.27
N ASP A 187 -36.23 -6.58 7.88
CA ASP A 187 -36.87 -7.88 8.07
C ASP A 187 -37.29 -8.59 6.74
N GLY A 188 -37.08 -7.97 5.57
CA GLY A 188 -37.86 -8.24 4.35
C GLY A 188 -37.40 -9.37 3.44
N LEU A 189 -36.13 -9.71 3.48
CA LEU A 189 -35.63 -10.98 2.97
C LEU A 189 -34.97 -11.63 4.17
N HIS A 190 -35.47 -12.79 4.58
CA HIS A 190 -34.81 -13.57 5.62
C HIS A 190 -33.47 -13.99 5.04
N GLU A 191 -32.45 -13.15 5.23
CA GLU A 191 -31.08 -13.41 4.78
C GLU A 191 -30.68 -14.83 5.18
N GLY A 192 -31.12 -15.24 6.39
CA GLY A 192 -31.03 -16.60 6.91
C GLY A 192 -31.53 -17.71 5.97
N GLU A 193 -32.69 -17.54 5.32
CA GLU A 193 -33.24 -18.55 4.38
C GLU A 193 -32.37 -18.66 3.13
N LEU A 194 -31.87 -17.55 2.57
CA LEU A 194 -30.96 -17.59 1.43
C LEU A 194 -29.63 -18.29 1.76
N TRP A 195 -29.11 -18.11 2.97
CA TRP A 195 -27.91 -18.82 3.43
C TRP A 195 -28.12 -20.34 3.48
N GLU A 196 -29.35 -20.84 3.71
CA GLU A 196 -29.65 -22.29 3.66
C GLU A 196 -29.53 -22.88 2.25
N TYR A 197 -29.65 -22.04 1.21
CA TYR A 197 -29.47 -22.43 -0.20
C TYR A 197 -28.02 -22.28 -0.69
N GLY A 198 -27.05 -22.08 0.20
CA GLY A 198 -25.62 -21.97 -0.15
C GLY A 198 -25.24 -20.65 -0.83
N VAL A 199 -26.07 -19.62 -0.65
CA VAL A 199 -25.72 -18.25 -1.01
C VAL A 199 -24.49 -17.82 -0.22
N THR A 200 -23.57 -17.10 -0.87
CA THR A 200 -22.32 -16.59 -0.28
C THR A 200 -22.33 -15.07 -0.10
N GLY A 201 -23.25 -14.38 -0.76
CA GLY A 201 -23.38 -12.93 -0.68
C GLY A 201 -24.61 -12.43 -1.41
N ILE A 202 -25.16 -11.33 -0.89
CA ILE A 202 -26.33 -10.66 -1.44
C ILE A 202 -25.95 -9.19 -1.62
N TYR A 203 -26.15 -8.66 -2.81
CA TYR A 203 -25.93 -7.25 -3.13
C TYR A 203 -27.22 -6.65 -3.66
N GLU A 204 -27.62 -5.53 -3.06
CA GLU A 204 -28.81 -4.79 -3.46
C GLU A 204 -28.43 -3.50 -4.16
N THR A 205 -28.97 -3.28 -5.34
CA THR A 205 -28.85 -2.02 -6.08
C THR A 205 -30.23 -1.40 -6.27
N GLY A 206 -30.44 -0.21 -5.72
CA GLY A 206 -31.69 0.52 -5.93
C GLY A 206 -31.85 0.95 -7.39
N LEU A 207 -33.00 0.65 -7.98
CA LEU A 207 -33.42 1.07 -9.32
C LEU A 207 -34.57 2.09 -9.21
N ASP A 208 -34.86 2.80 -10.31
CA ASP A 208 -35.99 3.73 -10.35
C ASP A 208 -37.34 3.03 -10.13
N THR A 209 -37.46 1.78 -10.58
CA THR A 209 -38.68 0.96 -10.51
C THR A 209 -38.70 -0.04 -9.36
N GLY A 210 -37.59 -0.23 -8.65
CA GLY A 210 -37.49 -1.28 -7.64
C GLY A 210 -36.08 -1.51 -7.10
N THR A 211 -35.73 -2.76 -6.84
CA THR A 211 -34.43 -3.17 -6.31
C THR A 211 -33.88 -4.33 -7.12
N ARG A 212 -32.65 -4.22 -7.63
CA ARG A 212 -31.94 -5.36 -8.21
C ARG A 212 -31.24 -6.12 -7.10
N LEU A 213 -31.62 -7.39 -6.94
CA LEU A 213 -30.98 -8.33 -6.04
C LEU A 213 -29.97 -9.15 -6.84
N LYS A 214 -28.69 -9.07 -6.46
CA LYS A 214 -27.63 -9.93 -6.99
C LYS A 214 -27.22 -10.92 -5.91
N VAL A 215 -27.44 -12.20 -6.19
CA VAL A 215 -27.21 -13.30 -5.25
C VAL A 215 -26.03 -14.11 -5.77
N THR A 216 -24.93 -14.11 -5.04
CA THR A 216 -23.75 -14.93 -5.35
C THR A 216 -23.81 -16.23 -4.56
N TYR A 217 -23.37 -17.33 -5.16
CA TYR A 217 -23.41 -18.65 -4.54
C TYR A 217 -22.14 -19.47 -4.84
N ASP A 218 -21.88 -20.50 -4.02
CA ASP A 218 -20.67 -21.33 -4.17
C ASP A 218 -20.75 -22.23 -5.41
N GLU A 219 -19.64 -22.34 -6.15
CA GLU A 219 -19.54 -23.23 -7.34
C GLU A 219 -19.78 -24.70 -6.99
N SER A 220 -19.58 -25.10 -5.74
CA SER A 220 -19.84 -26.45 -5.26
C SER A 220 -21.32 -26.83 -5.17
N LEU A 221 -22.25 -25.88 -5.35
CA LEU A 221 -23.68 -26.17 -5.37
C LEU A 221 -24.06 -27.12 -6.51
N THR A 222 -24.68 -28.24 -6.12
CA THR A 222 -25.15 -29.25 -7.05
C THR A 222 -26.27 -28.71 -7.95
N GLY A 223 -26.53 -29.36 -9.08
CA GLY A 223 -27.61 -28.98 -9.99
C GLY A 223 -28.99 -28.84 -9.31
N PRO A 224 -29.39 -29.78 -8.43
CA PRO A 224 -30.63 -29.67 -7.66
C PRO A 224 -30.65 -28.48 -6.69
N GLU A 225 -29.55 -28.20 -6.00
CA GLU A 225 -29.49 -27.07 -5.06
C GLU A 225 -29.56 -25.73 -5.80
N ARG A 226 -28.88 -25.61 -6.95
CA ARG A 226 -29.01 -24.42 -7.82
C ARG A 226 -30.43 -24.23 -8.34
N ALA A 227 -31.10 -25.33 -8.72
CA ALA A 227 -32.49 -25.27 -9.13
C ALA A 227 -33.43 -24.86 -7.98
N ALA A 228 -33.16 -25.30 -6.76
CA ALA A 228 -33.90 -24.89 -5.58
C ALA A 228 -33.69 -23.41 -5.25
N LEU A 229 -32.44 -22.93 -5.27
CA LEU A 229 -32.12 -21.51 -5.11
C LEU A 229 -32.82 -20.66 -6.18
N ARG A 230 -32.76 -21.09 -7.45
CA ARG A 230 -33.46 -20.42 -8.55
C ARG A 230 -34.97 -20.34 -8.32
N ALA A 231 -35.59 -21.46 -7.94
CA ALA A 231 -37.02 -21.51 -7.66
C ALA A 231 -37.40 -20.58 -6.49
N PHE A 232 -36.57 -20.53 -5.45
CA PHE A 232 -36.76 -19.60 -4.33
C PHE A 232 -36.71 -18.14 -4.78
N LEU A 233 -35.72 -17.76 -5.59
CA LEU A 233 -35.59 -16.38 -6.09
C LEU A 233 -36.74 -15.99 -7.03
N GLU A 234 -37.25 -16.93 -7.82
CA GLU A 234 -38.41 -16.73 -8.70
C GLU A 234 -39.74 -16.62 -7.90
N ASP A 235 -39.81 -17.14 -6.67
CA ASP A 235 -41.00 -17.07 -5.81
C ASP A 235 -41.09 -15.76 -5.00
N ILE A 236 -40.02 -14.96 -4.97
CA ILE A 236 -40.02 -13.67 -4.27
C ILE A 236 -41.15 -12.78 -4.84
N PRO A 237 -42.06 -12.25 -4.02
CA PRO A 237 -43.15 -11.41 -4.51
C PRO A 237 -42.63 -10.17 -5.25
N GLY A 238 -43.04 -10.01 -6.51
CA GLY A 238 -42.58 -8.92 -7.37
C GLY A 238 -41.24 -9.18 -8.06
N ALA A 239 -40.67 -10.38 -7.94
CA ALA A 239 -39.50 -10.78 -8.71
C ALA A 239 -39.80 -10.83 -10.21
N GLY A 240 -38.97 -10.14 -10.98
CA GLY A 240 -38.90 -10.25 -12.42
C GLY A 240 -38.18 -11.53 -12.88
N PRO A 241 -37.89 -11.66 -14.18
CA PRO A 241 -37.18 -12.81 -14.72
C PRO A 241 -35.76 -12.90 -14.15
N LEU A 242 -35.41 -14.07 -13.62
CA LEU A 242 -34.07 -14.37 -13.13
C LEU A 242 -33.06 -14.39 -14.29
N GLN A 243 -31.98 -13.65 -14.17
CA GLN A 243 -30.85 -13.67 -15.09
C GLN A 243 -29.70 -14.46 -14.49
N ASP A 244 -29.18 -15.43 -15.24
CA ASP A 244 -27.95 -16.14 -14.91
C ASP A 244 -26.78 -15.32 -15.46
N CYS A 245 -26.01 -14.73 -14.56
CA CYS A 245 -24.90 -13.88 -14.93
C CYS A 245 -23.60 -14.68 -14.90
N GLY A 246 -22.87 -14.64 -16.01
CA GLY A 246 -21.44 -14.84 -16.00
C GLY A 246 -20.75 -13.78 -15.14
N ARG A 247 -19.52 -14.08 -14.70
CA ARG A 247 -18.73 -13.15 -13.87
C ARG A 247 -18.51 -11.82 -14.61
N GLY A 248 -19.09 -10.75 -14.07
CA GLY A 248 -18.90 -9.38 -14.56
C GLY A 248 -19.96 -8.87 -15.53
N ASP A 249 -20.90 -9.72 -15.96
CA ASP A 249 -21.94 -9.34 -16.95
C ASP A 249 -23.28 -8.93 -16.31
N CYS A 250 -23.27 -8.70 -15.00
CA CYS A 250 -24.47 -8.58 -14.18
C CYS A 250 -24.88 -7.13 -13.88
N ASP A 251 -24.24 -6.15 -14.53
CA ASP A 251 -24.51 -4.71 -14.39
C ASP A 251 -25.42 -4.20 -15.52
#